data_AF-A0A920HL64-F1
#
_entry.id   AF-A0A920HL64-F1
#
_cell.length_a   1.000
_cell.length_b   1.000
_cell.length_c   1.000
_cell.angle_alpha   90.00
_cell.angle_beta   90.00
_cell.angle_gamma   90.00
#
_symmetry.space_group_name_H-M   'P 1'
#
loop_
_entity.id
_entity.type
_entity.pdbx_description
1 polymer ?
#
loop_
_entity_poly.entity_id
_entity_poly.type
_entity_poly.pdbx_seq_one_letter_code
_entity_poly.pdbx_strand_id
1 'polypeptide(L)'
;MISPYIAEFVGTAILLLLGSGIVANVSLSKTKGYDQTPLITITTAWGFAVFVAAFITGQFSGAHLNPAVTIGLVIAGKFSSELMIGYIIAQVLGAMLGSWLTYLFYIDHYRSTNDESKVMGSFCTSPAIRNLKIIFLVNFLPLLF
;
A
#
# COMPACT_ATOMS: atom_id res chain seq x y z
N MET A 1 -3.41 -5.14 26.26
CA MET A 1 -4.15 -4.89 25.01
C MET A 1 -3.23 -4.16 24.04
N ILE A 2 -3.18 -4.55 22.77
CA ILE A 2 -2.39 -3.86 21.74
C ILE A 2 -3.09 -2.52 21.43
N SER A 3 -2.31 -1.44 21.30
CA SER A 3 -2.86 -0.13 20.93
C SER A 3 -3.40 -0.15 19.48
N PRO A 4 -4.57 0.45 19.19
CA PRO A 4 -5.08 0.57 17.84
C PRO A 4 -4.10 1.25 16.88
N TYR A 5 -3.31 2.22 17.36
CA TYR A 5 -2.27 2.88 16.56
C TYR A 5 -1.14 1.93 16.16
N ILE A 6 -0.73 1.01 17.05
CA ILE A 6 0.27 -0.02 16.73
C ILE A 6 -0.29 -0.98 15.69
N ALA A 7 -1.57 -1.36 15.82
CA ALA A 7 -2.23 -2.22 14.84
C ALA A 7 -2.33 -1.57 13.45
N GLU A 8 -2.66 -0.27 13.36
CA GLU A 8 -2.62 0.46 12.09
C GLU A 8 -1.21 0.55 11.50
N PHE A 9 -0.21 0.85 12.33
CA PHE A 9 1.19 0.90 11.88
C PHE A 9 1.67 -0.45 11.34
N VAL A 10 1.50 -1.53 12.09
CA VAL A 10 1.92 -2.88 11.70
C VAL A 10 1.13 -3.37 10.49
N GLY A 11 -0.19 -3.15 10.47
CA GLY A 11 -1.05 -3.55 9.36
C GLY A 11 -0.67 -2.85 8.07
N THR A 12 -0.47 -1.53 8.09
CA THR A 12 -0.04 -0.80 6.90
C THR A 12 1.40 -1.18 6.50
N ALA A 13 2.29 -1.47 7.43
CA ALA A 13 3.62 -1.99 7.11
C ALA A 13 3.56 -3.35 6.38
N ILE A 14 2.71 -4.28 6.82
CA ILE A 14 2.49 -5.57 6.15
C ILE A 14 1.89 -5.35 4.76
N LEU A 15 0.86 -4.49 4.66
CA LEU A 15 0.21 -4.17 3.40
C LEU A 15 1.21 -3.66 2.36
N LEU A 16 2.04 -2.67 2.72
CA LEU A 16 3.02 -2.11 1.79
C LEU A 16 4.19 -3.05 1.52
N LEU A 17 4.65 -3.82 2.52
CA LEU A 17 5.68 -4.83 2.30
C LEU A 17 5.27 -5.85 1.23
N LEU A 18 4.05 -6.38 1.33
CA LEU A 18 3.54 -7.38 0.39
C LEU A 18 3.15 -6.75 -0.96
N GLY A 19 2.47 -5.60 -0.93
CA GLY A 19 2.02 -4.88 -2.11
C GLY A 19 3.17 -4.32 -2.96
N SER A 20 4.09 -3.57 -2.36
CA SER A 20 5.31 -3.13 -3.06
C SER A 20 6.21 -4.29 -3.44
N GLY A 21 6.27 -5.34 -2.60
CA GLY A 21 7.04 -6.55 -2.87
C GLY A 21 6.65 -7.24 -4.18
N ILE A 22 5.34 -7.40 -4.46
CA ILE A 22 4.93 -7.99 -5.74
C ILE A 22 5.30 -7.09 -6.92
N VAL A 23 5.15 -5.77 -6.80
CA VAL A 23 5.51 -4.84 -7.88
C VAL A 23 7.02 -4.87 -8.13
N ALA A 24 7.83 -4.90 -7.07
CA ALA A 24 9.28 -5.07 -7.15
C ALA A 24 9.63 -6.40 -7.83
N ASN A 25 8.96 -7.50 -7.46
CA ASN A 25 9.21 -8.83 -8.03
C ASN A 25 8.94 -8.91 -9.54
N VAL A 26 7.95 -8.19 -10.08
CA VAL A 26 7.64 -8.26 -11.51
C VAL A 26 8.30 -7.15 -12.34
N SER A 27 8.68 -6.04 -11.70
CA SER A 27 9.21 -4.86 -12.40
C SER A 27 10.74 -4.76 -12.38
N LEU A 28 11.40 -5.23 -11.30
CA LEU A 28 12.85 -5.10 -11.19
C LEU A 28 13.58 -6.16 -11.99
N SER A 29 14.70 -5.77 -12.58
CA SER A 29 15.56 -6.68 -13.33
C SER A 29 16.08 -7.82 -12.46
N LYS A 30 16.30 -8.98 -13.11
CA LYS A 30 16.90 -10.18 -12.51
C LYS A 30 16.09 -10.82 -11.38
N THR A 31 14.86 -10.37 -11.11
CA THR A 31 13.92 -11.14 -10.30
C THR A 31 13.40 -12.32 -11.10
N LYS A 32 12.92 -13.37 -10.43
CA LYS A 32 12.33 -14.52 -11.12
C LYS A 32 10.97 -14.22 -11.78
N GLY A 33 10.27 -13.19 -11.30
CA GLY A 33 8.99 -12.74 -11.84
C GLY A 33 9.10 -11.66 -12.90
N TYR A 34 10.32 -11.25 -13.28
CA TYR A 34 10.52 -10.14 -14.21
C TYR A 34 9.79 -10.36 -15.54
N ASP A 35 8.98 -9.37 -15.94
CA ASP A 35 8.22 -9.34 -17.20
C ASP A 35 7.22 -10.51 -17.38
N GLN A 36 6.84 -11.17 -16.28
CA GLN A 36 5.83 -12.22 -16.27
C GLN A 36 4.47 -11.65 -15.88
N THR A 37 3.47 -11.85 -16.74
CA THR A 37 2.02 -11.60 -16.58
C THR A 37 1.66 -10.60 -15.45
N PRO A 38 2.03 -9.31 -15.58
CA PRO A 38 2.06 -8.39 -14.45
C PRO A 38 0.67 -8.11 -13.87
N LEU A 39 -0.38 -7.98 -14.70
CA LEU A 39 -1.66 -7.46 -14.21
C LEU A 39 -2.38 -8.39 -13.22
N ILE A 40 -2.62 -9.65 -13.58
CA ILE A 40 -3.33 -10.60 -12.71
C ILE A 40 -2.52 -10.90 -11.45
N THR A 41 -1.20 -11.04 -11.60
CA THR A 41 -0.30 -11.33 -10.48
C THR A 41 -0.27 -10.17 -9.48
N ILE A 42 -0.12 -8.93 -9.97
CA ILE A 42 -0.15 -7.72 -9.14
C ILE A 42 -1.51 -7.58 -8.45
N THR A 43 -2.63 -7.63 -9.18
CA THR A 43 -3.96 -7.39 -8.58
C THR A 43 -4.33 -8.45 -7.55
N THR A 44 -4.02 -9.73 -7.83
CA THR A 44 -4.28 -10.83 -6.90
C THR A 44 -3.42 -10.70 -5.64
N ALA A 45 -2.12 -10.44 -5.78
CA ALA A 45 -1.22 -10.31 -4.65
C ALA A 45 -1.55 -9.08 -3.78
N TRP A 46 -1.94 -7.96 -4.37
CA TRP A 46 -2.43 -6.79 -3.63
C TRP A 46 -3.71 -7.10 -2.86
N GLY A 47 -4.67 -7.83 -3.47
CA GLY A 47 -5.87 -8.29 -2.78
C GLY A 47 -5.56 -9.15 -1.55
N PHE A 48 -4.61 -10.10 -1.68
CA PHE A 48 -4.14 -10.90 -0.56
C PHE A 48 -3.37 -10.07 0.48
N ALA A 49 -2.57 -9.08 0.07
CA ALA A 49 -1.87 -8.19 1.00
C ALA A 49 -2.85 -7.43 1.89
N VAL A 50 -3.93 -6.88 1.30
CA VAL A 50 -5.02 -6.23 2.05
C VAL A 50 -5.70 -7.22 2.98
N PHE A 51 -6.06 -8.41 2.49
CA PHE A 51 -6.69 -9.44 3.31
C PHE A 51 -5.83 -9.83 4.52
N VAL A 52 -4.55 -10.14 4.32
CA VAL A 52 -3.64 -10.56 5.39
C VAL A 52 -3.47 -9.46 6.42
N ALA A 53 -3.23 -8.22 5.97
CA ALA A 53 -3.06 -7.10 6.87
C ALA A 53 -4.33 -6.87 7.70
N ALA A 54 -5.51 -6.86 7.07
CA ALA A 54 -6.78 -6.66 7.75
C ALA A 54 -7.15 -7.81 8.68
N PHE A 55 -6.85 -9.06 8.31
CA PHE A 55 -7.11 -10.24 9.13
C PHE A 55 -6.31 -10.21 10.43
N ILE A 56 -5.05 -9.78 10.37
CA ILE A 56 -4.16 -9.72 11.53
C ILE A 56 -4.57 -8.57 12.47
N THR A 57 -4.89 -7.40 11.93
CA THR A 57 -5.04 -6.17 12.73
C THR A 57 -6.48 -5.75 13.00
N GLY A 58 -7.45 -6.34 12.31
CA GLY A 58 -8.86 -5.94 12.35
C GLY A 58 -9.46 -5.94 13.76
N GLN A 59 -9.16 -6.97 14.56
CA GLN A 59 -9.65 -7.06 15.94
C GLN A 59 -9.11 -5.98 16.88
N PHE A 60 -8.02 -5.29 16.51
CA PHE A 60 -7.34 -4.31 17.36
C PHE A 60 -7.64 -2.86 16.96
N SER A 61 -7.75 -2.56 15.67
CA SER A 61 -7.96 -1.18 15.17
C SER A 61 -9.18 -0.99 14.29
N GLY A 62 -9.86 -2.06 13.88
CA GLY A 62 -10.82 -2.04 12.77
C GLY A 62 -10.16 -2.13 11.39
N ALA A 63 -8.83 -2.23 11.33
CA ALA A 63 -8.03 -2.34 10.11
C ALA A 63 -8.41 -1.31 9.03
N HIS A 64 -8.30 -0.02 9.35
CA HIS A 64 -8.50 1.02 8.34
C HIS A 64 -7.39 0.97 7.30
N LEU A 65 -6.14 0.91 7.78
CA LEU A 65 -4.88 0.75 7.04
C LEU A 65 -4.66 1.76 5.91
N ASN A 66 -5.53 2.77 5.79
CA ASN A 66 -5.63 3.72 4.71
C ASN A 66 -6.23 5.04 5.25
N PRO A 67 -5.54 6.19 5.06
CA PRO A 67 -6.06 7.48 5.48
C PRO A 67 -7.44 7.84 4.90
N ALA A 68 -7.71 7.49 3.65
CA ALA A 68 -8.98 7.76 3.00
C ALA A 68 -10.13 6.97 3.66
N VAL A 69 -9.89 5.71 4.05
CA VAL A 69 -10.86 4.89 4.79
C VAL A 69 -11.11 5.50 6.17
N THR A 70 -10.06 5.89 6.89
CA THR A 70 -10.22 6.57 8.20
C THR A 70 -11.07 7.83 8.08
N ILE A 71 -10.77 8.70 7.11
CA ILE A 71 -11.52 9.94 6.87
C ILE A 71 -12.97 9.63 6.49
N GLY A 72 -13.19 8.67 5.59
CA GLY A 72 -14.52 8.25 5.16
C GLY A 72 -15.38 7.75 6.32
N LEU A 73 -14.81 6.95 7.23
CA LEU A 73 -15.51 6.46 8.41
C LEU A 73 -15.83 7.57 9.42
N VAL A 74 -14.95 8.57 9.57
CA VAL A 74 -15.22 9.76 10.39
C VAL A 74 -16.38 10.57 9.80
N ILE A 75 -16.35 10.85 8.50
CA ILE A 75 -17.43 11.59 7.80
C ILE A 75 -18.76 10.83 7.90
N ALA A 76 -18.72 9.51 7.80
CA ALA A 76 -19.91 8.66 7.94
C ALA A 76 -20.41 8.51 9.39
N GLY A 77 -19.75 9.13 10.39
CA GLY A 77 -20.11 9.01 11.80
C GLY A 77 -19.86 7.61 12.40
N LYS A 78 -19.01 6.80 11.76
CA LYS A 78 -18.68 5.42 12.15
C LYS A 78 -17.35 5.29 12.89
N PHE A 79 -16.59 6.37 13.03
CA PHE A 79 -15.32 6.40 13.74
C PHE A 79 -15.09 7.75 14.43
N SER A 80 -14.37 7.74 15.55
CA SER A 80 -14.08 8.96 16.32
C SER A 80 -13.10 9.87 15.56
N SER A 81 -13.49 11.13 15.39
CA SER A 81 -12.65 12.17 14.78
C SER A 81 -11.38 12.46 15.58
N GLU A 82 -11.40 12.24 16.91
CA GLU A 82 -10.26 12.47 17.80
C GLU A 82 -9.10 11.50 17.53
N LEU A 83 -9.41 10.27 17.10
CA LEU A 83 -8.41 9.24 16.80
C LEU A 83 -7.86 9.35 15.37
N MET A 84 -8.54 10.10 14.50
CA MET A 84 -8.28 10.17 13.06
C MET A 84 -6.83 10.52 12.73
N ILE A 85 -6.31 11.61 13.31
CA ILE A 85 -4.96 12.09 13.02
C ILE A 85 -3.91 11.05 13.47
N GLY A 86 -4.12 10.43 14.64
CA GLY A 86 -3.24 9.38 15.15
C GLY A 86 -3.21 8.15 14.24
N TYR A 87 -4.37 7.73 13.72
CA TYR A 87 -4.46 6.64 12.72
C TYR A 87 -3.70 6.99 11.44
N ILE A 88 -3.90 8.20 10.89
CA ILE A 88 -3.22 8.63 9.66
C ILE A 88 -1.70 8.64 9.85
N ILE A 89 -1.20 9.16 10.97
CA ILE A 89 0.24 9.15 11.27
C ILE A 89 0.76 7.72 11.36
N ALA A 90 0.07 6.83 12.09
CA ALA A 90 0.45 5.44 12.20
C ALA A 90 0.49 4.73 10.84
N GLN A 91 -0.52 4.94 10.00
CA GLN A 91 -0.60 4.39 8.64
C GLN A 91 0.56 4.87 7.76
N VAL A 92 0.84 6.18 7.74
CA VAL A 92 1.94 6.75 6.95
C VAL A 92 3.29 6.18 7.40
N LEU A 93 3.55 6.15 8.71
CA LEU A 93 4.79 5.57 9.24
C LEU A 93 4.89 4.06 8.94
N GLY A 94 3.77 3.34 9.01
CA GLY A 94 3.70 1.92 8.63
C GLY A 94 4.03 1.73 7.15
N ALA A 95 3.44 2.55 6.28
CA ALA A 95 3.69 2.52 4.84
C ALA A 95 5.16 2.80 4.49
N MET A 96 5.79 3.75 5.19
CA MET A 96 7.22 4.05 5.08
C MET A 96 8.06 2.83 5.47
N LEU A 97 7.75 2.18 6.60
CA LEU A 97 8.45 0.98 7.05
C LEU A 97 8.30 -0.17 6.07
N GLY A 98 7.08 -0.49 5.63
CA GLY A 98 6.81 -1.59 4.70
C GLY A 98 7.50 -1.40 3.35
N SER A 99 7.45 -0.18 2.82
CA SER A 99 8.18 0.20 1.59
C SER A 99 9.69 0.09 1.76
N TRP A 100 10.24 0.56 2.89
CA TRP A 100 11.67 0.46 3.17
C TRP A 100 12.14 -1.00 3.31
N LEU A 101 11.36 -1.86 3.96
CA LEU A 101 11.64 -3.29 4.04
C LEU A 101 11.62 -3.95 2.65
N THR A 102 10.68 -3.57 1.78
CA THR A 102 10.67 -4.02 0.38
C THR A 102 11.97 -3.64 -0.32
N TYR A 103 12.42 -2.38 -0.17
CA TYR A 103 13.69 -1.93 -0.70
C TYR A 103 14.86 -2.79 -0.23
N LEU A 104 14.94 -3.08 1.07
CA LEU A 104 16.00 -3.92 1.63
C LEU A 104 15.99 -5.35 1.07
N PHE A 105 14.81 -5.97 0.93
CA PHE A 105 14.69 -7.35 0.42
C PHE A 105 15.06 -7.47 -1.07
N TYR A 106 14.89 -6.40 -1.83
CA TYR A 106 15.19 -6.36 -3.26
C TYR A 106 16.42 -5.50 -3.60
N ILE A 107 17.27 -5.16 -2.63
CA ILE A 107 18.31 -4.13 -2.80
C ILE A 107 19.23 -4.38 -3.99
N ASP A 108 19.61 -5.63 -4.24
CA ASP A 108 20.48 -5.99 -5.36
C ASP A 108 19.75 -5.88 -6.71
N HIS A 109 18.45 -6.20 -6.74
CA HIS A 109 17.60 -6.02 -7.92
C HIS A 109 17.35 -4.54 -8.22
N TYR A 110 17.19 -3.70 -7.18
CA TYR A 110 17.14 -2.25 -7.34
C TYR A 110 18.43 -1.71 -7.94
N ARG A 111 19.59 -2.13 -7.39
CA ARG A 111 20.91 -1.73 -7.91
C ARG A 111 21.18 -2.22 -9.33
N SER A 112 20.59 -3.33 -9.76
CA SER A 112 20.75 -3.84 -11.12
C SER A 112 19.77 -3.24 -12.14
N THR A 113 18.76 -2.49 -11.68
CA THR A 113 17.71 -1.94 -12.55
C THR A 113 18.00 -0.48 -12.87
N ASN A 114 18.31 -0.19 -14.15
CA ASN A 114 18.64 1.17 -14.61
C ASN A 114 17.41 2.03 -14.95
N ASP A 115 16.23 1.41 -15.08
CA ASP A 115 14.99 2.11 -15.42
C ASP A 115 14.36 2.73 -14.18
N GLU A 116 14.51 4.05 -14.03
CA GLU A 116 13.96 4.83 -12.92
C GLU A 116 12.43 4.71 -12.81
N SER A 117 11.72 4.54 -13.92
CA SER A 117 10.25 4.42 -13.90
C SER A 117 9.83 3.10 -13.26
N LYS A 118 10.57 2.02 -13.51
CA LYS A 118 10.32 0.71 -12.87
C LYS A 118 10.67 0.73 -11.39
N VAL A 119 11.75 1.41 -11.01
CA VAL A 119 12.13 1.59 -9.59
C VAL A 119 11.06 2.41 -8.87
N MET A 120 10.69 3.57 -9.40
CA MET A 120 9.66 4.43 -8.83
C MET A 120 8.30 3.72 -8.74
N GLY A 121 7.94 2.98 -9.78
CA GLY A 121 6.67 2.24 -9.86
C GLY A 121 6.47 1.20 -8.76
N SER A 122 7.55 0.73 -8.12
CA SER A 122 7.44 -0.19 -6.97
C SER A 122 6.99 0.49 -5.66
N PHE A 123 7.08 1.83 -5.58
CA PHE A 123 6.77 2.59 -4.38
C PHE A 123 5.58 3.53 -4.55
N CYS A 124 5.29 3.98 -5.77
CA CYS A 124 4.16 4.85 -6.04
C CYS A 124 3.52 4.56 -7.41
N THR A 125 2.28 5.03 -7.57
CA THR A 125 1.55 4.90 -8.83
C THR A 125 1.75 6.14 -9.69
N SER A 126 1.85 5.93 -10.99
CA SER A 126 1.94 6.99 -11.99
C SER A 126 0.93 6.72 -13.12
N PRO A 127 0.30 7.77 -13.67
CA PRO A 127 -0.68 7.60 -14.73
C PRO A 127 0.00 7.22 -16.05
N ALA A 128 -0.60 6.31 -16.81
CA ALA A 128 -0.13 5.97 -18.16
C ALA A 128 -0.23 7.15 -19.13
N ILE A 129 -1.27 7.99 -19.00
CA ILE A 129 -1.46 9.23 -19.75
C ILE A 129 -1.76 10.36 -18.77
N ARG A 130 -1.02 11.46 -18.88
CA ARG A 130 -1.15 12.60 -17.97
C ARG A 130 -2.37 13.48 -18.30
N ASN A 131 -3.55 13.05 -17.88
CA ASN A 131 -4.77 13.86 -17.88
C ASN A 131 -5.33 14.01 -16.46
N LEU A 132 -4.99 15.11 -15.78
CA LEU A 132 -5.26 15.30 -14.35
C LEU A 132 -6.75 15.22 -14.00
N LYS A 133 -7.64 15.69 -14.88
CA LYS A 133 -9.08 15.67 -14.63
C LYS A 133 -9.61 14.24 -14.60
N ILE A 134 -9.20 13.42 -15.57
CA ILE A 134 -9.63 12.02 -15.64
C ILE A 134 -8.96 11.20 -14.53
N ILE A 135 -7.68 11.43 -14.25
CA ILE A 135 -6.95 10.74 -13.18
C ILE A 135 -7.62 10.97 -11.82
N PHE A 136 -8.05 12.20 -11.53
CA PHE A 136 -8.77 12.50 -10.30
C PHE A 136 -10.02 11.62 -10.15
N LEU A 137 -10.83 11.51 -11.21
CA LEU A 137 -12.05 10.68 -11.21
C LEU A 137 -11.73 9.19 -11.07
N VAL A 138 -10.70 8.70 -11.78
CA VAL A 138 -10.27 7.30 -11.75
C VAL A 138 -9.73 6.91 -10.37
N ASN A 139 -9.06 7.81 -9.65
CA ASN A 139 -8.57 7.54 -8.29
C ASN A 139 -9.66 7.71 -7.22
N PHE A 140 -10.63 8.60 -7.44
CA PHE A 140 -11.69 8.87 -6.48
C PHE A 140 -12.75 7.75 -6.46
N LEU A 141 -13.15 7.24 -7.62
CA LEU A 141 -14.25 6.26 -7.73
C LEU A 141 -13.97 4.93 -6.97
N PRO A 142 -12.76 4.33 -7.03
CA PRO A 142 -12.45 3.13 -6.26
C PRO A 142 -12.44 3.33 -4.75
N LEU A 143 -12.32 4.56 -4.25
CA LEU A 143 -12.38 4.85 -2.80
C LEU A 143 -13.83 4.84 -2.26
N LEU A 144 -14.83 4.78 -3.13
CA LEU A 144 -16.25 4.75 -2.75
C LEU A 144 -16.78 3.33 -2.50
N PHE A 145 -15.99 2.29 -2.80
CA PHE A 145 -16.34 0.88 -2.64
C PHE A 145 -15.33 0.19 -1.73
#